data_AF-A0A956K2H8-F1
#
_entry.id   AF-A0A956K2H8-F1
#
_cell.length_a   1.000
_cell.length_b   1.000
_cell.length_c   1.000
_cell.angle_alpha   90.00
_cell.angle_beta   90.00
_cell.angle_gamma   90.00
#
_symmetry.space_group_name_H-M   'P 1'
#
loop_
_entity.id
_entity.type
_entity.pdbx_description
1 polymer ?
#
loop_
_entity_poly.entity_id
_entity_poly.type
_entity_poly.pdbx_seq_one_letter_code
_entity_poly.pdbx_strand_id
1 'polypeptide(L)'
;MPRLAATLAPVALVAASLGATLPGCGGGDASPDAAATADAIVRPDAIAGCVTWARVERAADTIASIDPAPVNTDRTTRVALVAEVAACDQPAMPIVRYDPDTRRAFAPMAVLEPAITCPPSTQTLTRPVELRLPSPGTWTIYAGADASAPSVTIDVASPPDRACATGGACELDCDCA
;
A
#
# COMPACT_ATOMS: atom_id res chain seq x y z
N MET A 1 -12.24 78.92 -23.92
CA MET A 1 -13.60 78.75 -24.46
C MET A 1 -13.59 77.58 -25.43
N PRO A 2 -14.63 76.73 -25.48
CA PRO A 2 -15.42 76.20 -24.35
C PRO A 2 -14.50 75.23 -23.55
N ARG A 3 -14.79 73.99 -23.10
CA ARG A 3 -16.00 73.32 -22.54
C ARG A 3 -15.52 72.29 -21.48
N LEU A 4 -16.43 71.67 -20.74
CA LEU A 4 -16.22 70.40 -20.02
C LEU A 4 -17.08 69.29 -20.64
N ALA A 5 -16.69 68.04 -20.45
CA ALA A 5 -17.59 66.88 -20.40
C ALA A 5 -16.95 65.75 -19.58
N ALA A 6 -17.21 65.75 -18.26
CA ALA A 6 -17.00 64.56 -17.44
C ALA A 6 -18.25 63.67 -17.55
N THR A 7 -18.06 62.37 -17.73
CA THR A 7 -19.17 61.39 -17.72
C THR A 7 -18.81 60.25 -16.79
N LEU A 8 -19.66 60.03 -15.78
CA LEU A 8 -19.55 58.98 -14.78
C LEU A 8 -20.63 57.92 -15.01
N ALA A 9 -20.26 56.64 -14.85
CA ALA A 9 -21.16 55.50 -14.55
C ALA A 9 -22.18 55.12 -15.68
N PRO A 10 -22.74 53.88 -15.71
CA PRO A 10 -22.86 52.92 -14.60
C PRO A 10 -22.35 51.49 -14.84
N VAL A 11 -22.38 50.73 -13.75
CA VAL A 11 -22.16 49.28 -13.65
C VAL A 11 -23.21 48.51 -14.45
N ALA A 12 -22.77 47.48 -15.18
CA ALA A 12 -23.63 46.39 -15.64
C ALA A 12 -22.91 45.05 -15.41
N LEU A 13 -23.17 44.46 -14.23
CA LEU A 13 -22.80 43.08 -13.92
C LEU A 13 -23.72 42.17 -14.76
N VAL A 14 -23.18 41.34 -15.65
CA VAL A 14 -23.95 40.26 -16.29
C VAL A 14 -23.27 38.94 -15.96
N ALA A 15 -23.83 38.24 -14.98
CA ALA A 15 -23.48 36.86 -14.69
C ALA A 15 -24.07 35.96 -15.79
N ALA A 16 -23.21 35.40 -16.64
CA ALA A 16 -23.55 34.29 -17.52
C ALA A 16 -23.11 32.98 -16.85
N SER A 17 -23.91 32.52 -15.89
CA SER A 17 -23.87 31.14 -15.42
C SER A 17 -24.58 30.21 -16.43
N LEU A 18 -24.24 28.91 -16.35
CA LEU A 18 -24.74 27.74 -17.12
C LEU A 18 -23.78 27.27 -18.23
N GLY A 19 -23.21 26.07 -18.04
CA GLY A 19 -22.28 25.45 -19.00
C GLY A 19 -21.14 24.65 -18.37
N ALA A 20 -20.95 24.69 -17.04
CA ALA A 20 -20.01 23.81 -16.35
C ALA A 20 -20.57 22.38 -16.29
N THR A 21 -20.34 21.61 -17.36
CA THR A 21 -20.39 20.14 -17.28
C THR A 21 -19.29 19.68 -16.33
N LEU A 22 -19.63 19.49 -15.06
CA LEU A 22 -18.79 18.76 -14.13
C LEU A 22 -18.45 17.40 -14.79
N PRO A 23 -17.17 17.00 -14.88
CA PRO A 23 -16.84 15.65 -15.26
C PRO A 23 -17.37 14.73 -14.15
N GLY A 24 -18.51 14.10 -14.40
CA GLY A 24 -19.08 13.13 -13.49
C GLY A 24 -18.07 12.00 -13.30
N CYS A 25 -17.64 11.78 -12.06
CA CYS A 25 -16.83 10.63 -11.71
C CYS A 25 -17.61 9.37 -12.10
N GLY A 26 -17.12 8.65 -13.11
CA GLY A 26 -17.86 7.53 -13.70
C GLY A 26 -18.09 6.41 -12.71
N GLY A 27 -19.27 6.38 -12.11
CA GLY A 27 -19.81 5.21 -11.43
C GLY A 27 -20.12 4.14 -12.46
N GLY A 28 -19.13 3.29 -12.76
CA GLY A 28 -19.36 2.06 -13.53
C GLY A 28 -20.22 1.09 -12.72
N ASP A 29 -21.23 0.52 -13.36
CA ASP A 29 -22.29 -0.25 -12.71
C ASP A 29 -21.77 -1.43 -11.88
N ALA A 30 -22.40 -1.65 -10.72
CA ALA A 30 -22.15 -2.81 -9.89
C ALA A 30 -22.74 -4.07 -10.57
N SER A 31 -21.88 -4.85 -11.22
CA SER A 31 -22.24 -6.21 -11.64
C SER A 31 -22.45 -7.08 -10.38
N PRO A 32 -23.59 -7.78 -10.22
CA PRO A 32 -23.93 -8.50 -8.99
C PRO A 32 -23.20 -9.85 -8.81
N ASP A 33 -22.21 -10.17 -9.66
CA ASP A 33 -21.43 -11.41 -9.61
C ASP A 33 -19.96 -11.14 -9.25
N ALA A 34 -19.71 -10.89 -7.97
CA ALA A 34 -18.37 -10.95 -7.38
C ALA A 34 -18.42 -11.84 -6.13
N ALA A 35 -18.12 -13.13 -6.32
CA ALA A 35 -17.96 -14.07 -5.21
C ALA A 35 -16.92 -13.52 -4.22
N ALA A 36 -17.22 -13.59 -2.93
CA ALA A 36 -16.42 -13.01 -1.86
C ALA A 36 -15.02 -13.65 -1.79
N THR A 37 -14.06 -13.05 -2.48
CA THR A 37 -12.63 -13.28 -2.30
C THR A 37 -12.13 -12.36 -1.18
N ALA A 38 -11.10 -12.81 -0.44
CA ALA A 38 -10.74 -12.27 0.87
C ALA A 38 -10.07 -10.87 0.88
N ASP A 39 -10.12 -10.14 -0.25
CA ASP A 39 -9.80 -8.71 -0.34
C ASP A 39 -11.08 -7.92 -0.56
N ALA A 40 -11.84 -7.72 0.52
CA ALA A 40 -12.80 -6.62 0.57
C ALA A 40 -12.02 -5.30 0.59
N ILE A 41 -11.62 -4.82 -0.59
CA ILE A 41 -11.24 -3.42 -0.78
C ILE A 41 -12.48 -2.61 -0.42
N VAL A 42 -12.53 -2.14 0.83
CA VAL A 42 -13.48 -1.12 1.26
C VAL A 42 -13.16 0.12 0.44
N ARG A 43 -13.87 0.28 -0.67
CA ARG A 43 -13.84 1.52 -1.42
C ARG A 43 -14.36 2.61 -0.46
N PRO A 44 -13.69 3.77 -0.36
CA PRO A 44 -14.11 4.82 0.53
C PRO A 44 -15.30 5.58 -0.07
N ASP A 45 -16.45 4.91 -0.19
CA ASP A 45 -17.76 5.54 -0.46
C ASP A 45 -18.09 6.59 0.62
N ALA A 46 -17.46 6.44 1.79
CA ALA A 46 -17.68 7.23 3.00
C ALA A 46 -17.05 8.64 2.98
N ILE A 47 -16.13 8.97 2.06
CA ILE A 47 -15.61 10.34 1.95
C ILE A 47 -16.26 11.03 0.75
N ALA A 48 -17.30 11.82 1.03
CA ALA A 48 -18.08 12.52 0.01
C ALA A 48 -17.27 13.62 -0.70
N GLY A 49 -16.63 13.27 -1.82
CA GLY A 49 -15.98 14.24 -2.72
C GLY A 49 -14.83 13.65 -3.54
N CYS A 50 -14.29 14.45 -4.45
CA CYS A 50 -13.06 14.13 -5.19
C CYS A 50 -11.84 14.35 -4.29
N VAL A 51 -11.56 13.40 -3.40
CA VAL A 51 -10.38 13.42 -2.53
C VAL A 51 -9.13 13.04 -3.32
N THR A 52 -8.08 13.86 -3.21
CA THR A 52 -6.75 13.50 -3.70
C THR A 52 -6.04 12.67 -2.63
N TRP A 53 -5.35 11.60 -3.04
CA TRP A 53 -4.63 10.69 -2.14
C TRP A 53 -3.12 10.76 -2.39
N ALA A 54 -2.34 10.81 -1.33
CA ALA A 54 -0.88 10.73 -1.36
C ALA A 54 -0.43 9.38 -0.79
N ARG A 55 0.46 8.67 -1.50
CA ARG A 55 1.08 7.46 -0.97
C ARG A 55 2.25 7.85 -0.05
N VAL A 56 2.17 7.45 1.21
CA VAL A 56 3.18 7.75 2.23
C VAL A 56 3.76 6.44 2.79
N GLU A 57 5.09 6.39 2.94
CA GLU A 57 5.80 5.29 3.58
C GLU A 57 6.26 5.69 4.98
N ARG A 58 6.18 4.75 5.92
CA ARG A 58 6.48 4.93 7.34
C ARG A 58 7.20 3.71 7.89
N ALA A 59 7.89 3.86 9.03
CA ALA A 59 8.22 2.69 9.83
C ALA A 59 6.92 2.10 10.42
N ALA A 60 6.87 0.77 10.56
CA ALA A 60 5.85 0.10 11.37
C ALA A 60 6.33 0.01 12.82
N ASP A 61 5.39 0.00 13.76
CA ASP A 61 5.68 -0.09 15.19
C ASP A 61 6.19 -1.47 15.58
N THR A 62 5.73 -2.53 14.89
CA THR A 62 6.22 -3.90 15.08
C THR A 62 6.28 -4.68 13.76
N ILE A 63 7.07 -5.75 13.78
CA ILE A 63 7.19 -6.74 12.70
C ILE A 63 7.29 -8.15 13.28
N ALA A 64 6.64 -9.12 12.61
CA ALA A 64 6.73 -10.54 12.94
C ALA A 64 6.78 -11.40 11.67
N SER A 65 7.41 -12.57 11.72
CA SER A 65 7.24 -13.58 10.67
C SER A 65 5.85 -14.20 10.77
N ILE A 66 5.14 -14.31 9.65
CA ILE A 66 3.86 -15.03 9.56
C ILE A 66 4.12 -16.50 9.23
N ASP A 67 5.03 -16.73 8.27
CA ASP A 67 5.35 -18.06 7.78
C ASP A 67 6.54 -18.66 8.55
N PRO A 68 6.66 -20.01 8.57
CA PRO A 68 7.91 -20.67 8.89
C PRO A 68 9.01 -20.30 7.86
N ALA A 69 10.26 -20.64 8.18
CA ALA A 69 11.41 -20.36 7.34
C ALA A 69 11.19 -20.86 5.88
N PRO A 70 11.47 -20.04 4.85
CA PRO A 70 11.22 -20.41 3.46
C PRO A 70 12.13 -21.55 3.01
N VAL A 71 11.54 -22.73 2.86
CA VAL A 71 12.15 -23.95 2.29
C VAL A 71 11.82 -24.15 0.80
N ASN A 72 10.97 -23.30 0.22
CA ASN A 72 10.54 -23.41 -1.17
C ASN A 72 11.59 -22.87 -2.16
N THR A 73 11.54 -23.35 -3.40
CA THR A 73 12.44 -22.96 -4.49
C THR A 73 12.44 -21.46 -4.78
N ASP A 74 11.30 -20.80 -4.58
CA ASP A 74 11.11 -19.37 -4.82
C ASP A 74 11.56 -18.46 -3.67
N ARG A 75 11.92 -19.04 -2.51
CA ARG A 75 12.40 -18.34 -1.31
C ARG A 75 11.43 -17.24 -0.85
N THR A 76 10.13 -17.55 -0.86
CA THR A 76 9.07 -16.61 -0.49
C THR A 76 8.64 -16.81 0.96
N THR A 77 8.53 -15.71 1.70
CA THR A 77 8.07 -15.69 3.09
C THR A 77 7.23 -14.43 3.32
N ARG A 78 6.29 -14.46 4.27
CA ARG A 78 5.48 -13.30 4.63
C ARG A 78 5.81 -12.80 6.03
N VAL A 79 5.91 -11.48 6.15
CA VAL A 79 5.99 -10.77 7.44
C VAL A 79 4.73 -9.96 7.68
N ALA A 80 4.31 -9.85 8.92
CA ALA A 80 3.27 -8.92 9.35
C ALA A 80 3.94 -7.62 9.79
N LEU A 81 3.58 -6.51 9.15
CA LEU A 81 3.85 -5.16 9.65
C LEU A 81 2.64 -4.68 10.43
N VAL A 82 2.81 -4.12 11.63
CA VAL A 82 1.71 -3.52 12.41
C VAL A 82 2.08 -2.09 12.78
N ALA A 83 1.18 -1.15 12.51
CA ALA A 83 1.35 0.27 12.84
C ALA A 83 0.05 0.92 13.32
N GLU A 84 0.15 1.92 14.20
CA GLU A 84 -0.93 2.89 14.41
C GLU A 84 -0.90 3.97 13.31
N VAL A 85 -2.02 4.14 12.62
CA VAL A 85 -2.21 5.10 11.52
C VAL A 85 -3.45 5.97 11.77
N ALA A 86 -3.65 7.05 11.02
CA ALA A 86 -4.85 7.86 11.19
C ALA A 86 -6.09 7.05 10.75
N ALA A 87 -7.25 7.26 11.39
CA ALA A 87 -8.48 6.52 11.08
C ALA A 87 -9.00 6.74 9.64
N CYS A 88 -8.48 7.75 8.93
CA CYS A 88 -8.77 8.02 7.51
C CYS A 88 -7.82 7.29 6.55
N ASP A 89 -6.61 6.92 7.01
CA ASP A 89 -5.57 6.34 6.17
C ASP A 89 -6.04 5.01 5.61
N GLN A 90 -5.79 4.78 4.33
CA GLN A 90 -6.11 3.50 3.68
C GLN A 90 -4.84 2.68 3.47
N PRO A 91 -4.89 1.34 3.56
CA PRO A 91 -3.73 0.50 3.31
C PRO A 91 -3.22 0.65 1.87
N ALA A 92 -1.92 0.89 1.71
CA ALA A 92 -1.26 0.87 0.41
C ALA A 92 -0.28 -0.31 0.30
N MET A 93 0.10 -0.67 -0.92
CA MET A 93 1.16 -1.65 -1.15
C MET A 93 2.53 -1.02 -0.89
N PRO A 94 3.39 -1.60 -0.03
CA PRO A 94 4.72 -1.08 0.24
C PRO A 94 5.70 -1.38 -0.90
N ILE A 95 6.74 -0.56 -1.04
CA ILE A 95 7.86 -0.84 -1.96
C ILE A 95 8.96 -1.46 -1.13
N VAL A 96 9.16 -2.77 -1.30
CA VAL A 96 10.23 -3.49 -0.62
C VAL A 96 11.55 -3.24 -1.37
N ARG A 97 12.59 -2.86 -0.62
CA ARG A 97 13.95 -2.71 -1.14
C ARG A 97 14.85 -3.80 -0.56
N TYR A 98 15.77 -4.32 -1.37
CA TYR A 98 16.70 -5.37 -0.98
C TYR A 98 18.15 -4.90 -1.15
N ASP A 99 18.97 -5.22 -0.18
CA ASP A 99 20.44 -5.15 -0.23
C ASP A 99 20.96 -6.60 -0.07
N PRO A 100 21.32 -7.27 -1.19
CA PRO A 100 21.78 -8.65 -1.14
C PRO A 100 23.20 -8.81 -0.60
N ASP A 101 24.03 -7.76 -0.67
CA ASP A 101 25.42 -7.80 -0.20
C ASP A 101 25.47 -7.83 1.34
N THR A 102 24.54 -7.13 2.00
CA THR A 102 24.38 -7.17 3.47
C THR A 102 23.24 -8.07 3.96
N ARG A 103 22.51 -8.75 3.05
CA ARG A 103 21.30 -9.56 3.31
C ARG A 103 20.24 -8.82 4.12
N ARG A 104 19.93 -7.60 3.71
CA ARG A 104 18.90 -6.76 4.33
C ARG A 104 17.73 -6.53 3.40
N ALA A 105 16.53 -6.55 3.95
CA ALA A 105 15.34 -6.06 3.25
C ALA A 105 14.69 -4.93 4.04
N PHE A 106 14.08 -3.99 3.34
CA PHE A 106 13.42 -2.81 3.90
C PHE A 106 11.98 -2.81 3.40
N ALA A 107 11.06 -3.14 4.30
CA ALA A 107 9.62 -3.24 4.06
C ALA A 107 8.89 -2.22 4.95
N PRO A 108 8.77 -0.95 4.52
CA PRO A 108 8.03 0.06 5.27
C PRO A 108 6.53 -0.25 5.30
N MET A 109 5.81 0.28 6.30
CA MET A 109 4.35 0.40 6.20
C MET A 109 4.02 1.45 5.14
N ALA A 110 3.03 1.20 4.29
CA ALA A 110 2.58 2.16 3.30
C ALA A 110 1.08 2.42 3.44
N VAL A 111 0.69 3.69 3.39
CA VAL A 111 -0.71 4.14 3.42
C VAL A 111 -1.01 5.11 2.29
N LEU A 112 -2.29 5.24 1.95
CA LEU A 112 -2.83 6.37 1.21
C LEU A 112 -3.38 7.36 2.24
N GLU A 113 -2.70 8.50 2.39
CA GLU A 113 -3.13 9.63 3.20
C GLU A 113 -4.01 10.56 2.32
N PRO A 114 -5.24 10.89 2.75
CA PRO A 114 -6.10 11.79 1.98
C PRO A 114 -5.70 13.25 2.19
N ALA A 115 -5.81 14.08 1.15
CA ALA A 115 -5.49 15.52 1.20
C ALA A 115 -6.58 16.36 1.92
N ILE A 116 -7.00 15.91 3.10
CA ILE A 116 -8.00 16.55 3.99
C ILE A 116 -7.54 16.42 5.45
N THR A 117 -8.06 17.27 6.33
CA THR A 117 -7.85 17.09 7.78
C THR A 117 -8.62 15.87 8.28
N CYS A 118 -7.92 14.85 8.73
CA CYS A 118 -8.53 13.68 9.35
C CYS A 118 -8.97 13.94 10.80
N PRO A 119 -9.99 13.23 11.32
CA PRO A 119 -10.32 13.23 12.74
C PRO A 119 -9.10 12.81 13.60
N PRO A 120 -8.98 13.30 14.85
CA PRO A 120 -7.83 13.03 15.73
C PRO A 120 -7.87 11.62 16.36
N SER A 121 -8.35 10.62 15.63
CA SER A 121 -8.48 9.22 16.02
C SER A 121 -7.54 8.35 15.21
N THR A 122 -6.89 7.38 15.87
CA THR A 122 -6.04 6.36 15.23
C THR A 122 -6.80 5.06 14.98
N GLN A 123 -6.19 4.20 14.16
CA GLN A 123 -6.55 2.80 13.97
C GLN A 123 -5.29 1.95 13.90
N THR A 124 -5.35 0.69 14.34
CA THR A 124 -4.26 -0.27 14.15
C THR A 124 -4.39 -0.92 12.77
N LEU A 125 -3.36 -0.77 11.92
CA LEU A 125 -3.27 -1.41 10.62
C LEU A 125 -2.26 -2.56 10.66
N THR A 126 -2.72 -3.78 10.40
CA THR A 126 -1.86 -4.95 10.19
C THR A 126 -1.79 -5.26 8.70
N ARG A 127 -0.57 -5.32 8.15
CA ARG A 127 -0.32 -5.60 6.73
C ARG A 127 0.63 -6.80 6.56
N PRO A 128 0.15 -7.93 6.04
CA PRO A 128 1.02 -8.97 5.49
C PRO A 128 1.78 -8.43 4.27
N VAL A 129 3.09 -8.68 4.23
CA VAL A 129 3.98 -8.36 3.11
C VAL A 129 4.72 -9.62 2.69
N GLU A 130 4.51 -10.05 1.45
CA GLU A 130 5.28 -11.13 0.85
C GLU A 130 6.66 -10.62 0.42
N LEU A 131 7.69 -11.41 0.70
CA LEU A 131 9.08 -11.13 0.43
C LEU A 131 9.66 -12.28 -0.37
N ARG A 132 10.28 -11.99 -1.52
CA ARG A 132 11.02 -12.97 -2.31
C ARG A 132 12.52 -12.75 -2.11
N LEU A 133 13.17 -13.61 -1.32
CA LEU A 133 14.54 -13.37 -0.86
C LEU A 133 15.56 -13.90 -1.89
N PRO A 134 16.44 -13.05 -2.46
CA PRO A 134 17.18 -13.40 -3.68
C PRO A 134 18.29 -14.44 -3.49
N SER A 135 18.75 -14.70 -2.26
CA SER A 135 19.80 -15.68 -1.95
C SER A 135 19.51 -16.45 -0.66
N PRO A 136 20.01 -17.68 -0.49
CA PRO A 136 19.97 -18.38 0.78
C PRO A 136 20.84 -17.70 1.86
N GLY A 137 20.63 -18.11 3.11
CA GLY A 137 21.29 -17.58 4.31
C GLY A 137 20.35 -16.74 5.17
N THR A 138 20.89 -16.22 6.27
CA THR A 138 20.18 -15.37 7.22
C THR A 138 19.96 -13.97 6.65
N TRP A 139 18.71 -13.52 6.61
CA TRP A 139 18.29 -12.17 6.22
C TRP A 139 17.74 -11.39 7.42
N THR A 140 17.99 -10.08 7.46
CA THR A 140 17.33 -9.16 8.39
C THR A 140 16.34 -8.28 7.65
N ILE A 141 15.06 -8.38 8.02
CA ILE A 141 13.96 -7.61 7.42
C ILE A 141 13.62 -6.46 8.37
N TYR A 142 13.80 -5.22 7.91
CA TYR A 142 13.48 -4.00 8.64
C TYR A 142 12.11 -3.47 8.23
N ALA A 143 11.31 -3.11 9.22
CA ALA A 143 9.95 -2.63 9.10
C ALA A 143 9.87 -1.13 8.73
N GLY A 144 10.76 -0.65 7.86
CA GLY A 144 10.93 0.78 7.60
C GLY A 144 11.90 1.07 6.47
N ALA A 145 12.26 2.35 6.32
CA ALA A 145 13.11 2.80 5.21
C ALA A 145 14.61 2.59 5.42
N ASP A 146 15.03 2.31 6.66
CA ASP A 146 16.43 2.14 7.07
C ASP A 146 16.53 1.18 8.28
N ALA A 147 17.76 0.97 8.76
CA ALA A 147 18.07 -0.02 9.78
C ALA A 147 17.76 0.41 11.23
N SER A 148 17.16 1.59 11.45
CA SER A 148 16.67 2.01 12.77
C SER A 148 15.28 1.47 13.11
N ALA A 149 14.52 1.01 12.11
CA ALA A 149 13.19 0.45 12.30
C ALA A 149 13.23 -0.94 12.98
N PRO A 150 12.13 -1.39 13.62
CA PRO A 150 12.00 -2.75 14.12
C PRO A 150 12.34 -3.80 13.06
N SER A 151 12.92 -4.94 13.46
CA SER A 151 13.38 -5.95 12.52
C SER A 151 13.09 -7.38 12.96
N VAL A 152 12.88 -8.27 11.99
CA VAL A 152 12.86 -9.73 12.18
C VAL A 152 14.00 -10.39 11.38
N THR A 153 14.57 -11.46 11.92
CA THR A 153 15.55 -12.29 11.23
C THR A 153 14.85 -13.52 10.64
N ILE A 154 15.15 -13.84 9.37
CA ILE A 154 14.61 -15.00 8.67
C ILE A 154 15.77 -15.78 8.05
N ASP A 155 15.88 -17.07 8.37
CA ASP A 155 16.82 -17.98 7.72
C ASP A 155 16.20 -18.54 6.45
N VAL A 156 16.88 -18.35 5.32
CA VAL A 156 16.47 -18.85 4.00
C VAL A 156 17.29 -20.07 3.65
N ALA A 157 16.64 -21.22 3.47
CA ALA A 157 17.32 -22.44 3.07
C ALA A 157 17.88 -22.34 1.65
N SER A 158 18.92 -23.13 1.36
CA SER A 158 19.23 -23.47 -0.02
C SER A 158 18.02 -24.18 -0.66
N PRO A 159 17.73 -23.95 -1.95
CA PRO A 159 16.74 -24.77 -2.64
C PRO A 159 17.21 -26.23 -2.64
N PRO A 160 16.29 -27.22 -2.64
CA PRO A 160 16.67 -28.63 -2.66
C PRO A 160 17.52 -28.94 -3.90
N ASP A 161 18.55 -29.79 -3.73
CA ASP A 161 19.48 -30.20 -4.80
C ASP A 161 18.82 -30.97 -5.94
N ARG A 162 17.54 -31.35 -5.77
CA ARG A 162 16.70 -32.03 -6.75
C ARG A 162 15.38 -31.29 -6.90
N ALA A 163 14.91 -31.16 -8.12
CA ALA A 163 13.54 -30.72 -8.37
C ALA A 163 12.57 -31.74 -7.78
N CYS A 164 11.77 -31.33 -6.79
CA CYS A 164 10.64 -32.13 -6.32
C CYS A 164 9.70 -32.42 -7.51
N ALA A 165 9.21 -33.66 -7.59
CA ALA A 165 8.41 -34.10 -8.74
C ALA A 165 7.07 -33.36 -8.79
N THR A 166 6.73 -32.81 -9.96
CA THR A 166 5.42 -32.18 -10.24
C THR A 166 4.33 -33.26 -10.31
N GLY A 167 3.91 -33.79 -9.16
CA GLY A 167 3.05 -34.98 -9.10
C GLY A 167 2.30 -35.26 -7.79
N GLY A 168 2.63 -34.61 -6.67
CA GLY A 168 1.79 -34.61 -5.46
C GLY A 168 2.51 -34.82 -4.12
N ALA A 169 1.87 -34.34 -3.04
CA ALA A 169 2.13 -34.55 -1.60
C ALA A 169 3.54 -34.27 -1.03
N CYS A 170 4.58 -34.15 -1.85
CA CYS A 170 5.98 -34.09 -1.42
C CYS A 170 6.56 -32.66 -1.46
N GLU A 171 5.71 -31.63 -1.34
CA GLU A 171 6.14 -30.21 -1.37
C GLU A 171 7.01 -29.81 -0.17
N LEU A 172 7.12 -30.69 0.84
CA LEU A 172 7.83 -30.46 2.10
C LEU A 172 9.11 -31.29 2.27
N ASP A 173 9.31 -32.34 1.46
CA ASP A 173 10.50 -33.18 1.54
C ASP A 173 10.73 -33.92 0.22
N CYS A 174 11.83 -33.62 -0.49
CA CYS A 174 12.14 -34.24 -1.79
C CYS A 174 12.78 -35.65 -1.66
N ASP A 175 12.88 -36.20 -0.44
CA ASP A 175 13.38 -37.55 -0.15
C ASP A 175 12.30 -38.66 -0.19
N CYS A 176 11.07 -38.33 -0.59
CA CYS A 176 10.00 -39.31 -0.79
C CYS A 176 10.25 -40.17 -2.05
N ALA A 177 10.80 -41.38 -1.85
CA ALA A 177 11.08 -42.40 -2.88
C ALA A 177 10.16 -43.62 -2.79
#